data_AF-A0A945S8E5-F1
#
_entry.id   AF-A0A945S8E5-F1
#
_cell.length_a   1.000
_cell.length_b   1.000
_cell.length_c   1.000
_cell.angle_alpha   90.00
_cell.angle_beta   90.00
_cell.angle_gamma   90.00
#
_symmetry.space_group_name_H-M   'P 1'
#
loop_
_entity.id
_entity.type
_entity.pdbx_description
1 polymer ?
#
loop_
_entity_poly.entity_id
_entity_poly.type
_entity_poly.pdbx_seq_one_letter_code
_entity_poly.pdbx_strand_id
1 'polypeptide(L)'
;MNASRRALKLFLCVCALLAVALISGDAWARERGGKKREEKAKSEAPKGKKKPRVREADIDSIRKRYKKIAGLHDDVVELRDEVAELLRETDERKMRRNKRKLEQLEGKIGSTRSKLQREVDKALKPHEKKLKELKAEEAKLNARIEKIEAQGKKATRLSHEVAGLWGGLSRTERTVNALNAMNVFPGDE
;
A
#
# COMPACT_ATOMS: atom_id res chain seq x y z
N MET A 1 -34.19 -62.55 8.64
CA MET A 1 -33.31 -61.46 9.14
C MET A 1 -32.29 -60.92 8.10
N ASN A 2 -32.51 -61.09 6.78
CA ASN A 2 -31.52 -60.71 5.75
C ASN A 2 -31.86 -59.47 4.91
N ALA A 3 -33.07 -58.93 4.99
CA ALA A 3 -33.48 -57.75 4.20
C ALA A 3 -32.93 -56.42 4.78
N SER A 4 -32.96 -56.26 6.10
CA SER A 4 -32.54 -55.01 6.76
C SER A 4 -31.03 -54.74 6.67
N ARG A 5 -30.19 -55.78 6.66
CA ARG A 5 -28.73 -55.63 6.49
C ARG A 5 -28.33 -55.28 5.04
N ARG A 6 -29.14 -55.67 4.05
CA ARG A 6 -28.93 -55.30 2.64
C ARG A 6 -29.33 -53.86 2.37
N ALA A 7 -30.44 -53.40 2.98
CA ALA A 7 -30.87 -52.01 2.90
C ALA A 7 -29.84 -51.05 3.52
N LEU A 8 -29.26 -51.39 4.69
CA LEU A 8 -28.25 -50.56 5.34
C LEU A 8 -26.94 -50.47 4.54
N LYS A 9 -26.51 -51.57 3.90
CA LYS A 9 -25.32 -51.58 3.03
C LYS A 9 -25.53 -50.76 1.76
N LEU A 10 -26.71 -50.82 1.16
CA LEU A 10 -27.05 -50.00 -0.02
C LEU A 10 -27.10 -48.51 0.35
N PHE A 11 -27.64 -48.17 1.52
CA PHE A 11 -27.68 -46.78 2.00
C PHE A 11 -26.29 -46.22 2.26
N LEU A 12 -25.39 -47.00 2.89
CA LEU A 12 -24.00 -46.60 3.11
C LEU A 12 -23.21 -46.46 1.80
N CYS A 13 -23.43 -47.33 0.80
CA CYS A 13 -22.82 -47.18 -0.52
C CYS A 13 -23.30 -45.94 -1.27
N VAL A 14 -24.61 -45.62 -1.20
CA VAL A 14 -25.17 -44.42 -1.84
C VAL A 14 -24.64 -43.15 -1.17
N CYS A 15 -24.52 -43.12 0.16
CA CYS A 15 -23.90 -41.99 0.87
C CYS A 15 -22.41 -41.82 0.55
N ALA A 16 -21.66 -42.91 0.40
CA ALA A 16 -20.25 -42.86 -0.01
C ALA A 16 -20.08 -42.35 -1.46
N LEU A 17 -20.96 -42.76 -2.38
CA LEU A 17 -20.95 -42.26 -3.76
C LEU A 17 -21.37 -40.79 -3.86
N LEU A 18 -22.32 -40.33 -3.04
CA LEU A 18 -22.70 -38.92 -2.94
C LEU A 18 -21.56 -38.06 -2.35
N ALA A 19 -20.82 -38.58 -1.36
CA ALA A 19 -19.66 -37.88 -0.80
C ALA A 19 -18.51 -37.76 -1.81
N VAL A 20 -18.24 -38.82 -2.60
CA VAL A 20 -17.23 -38.76 -3.68
C VAL A 20 -17.68 -37.84 -4.82
N ALA A 21 -18.98 -37.79 -5.15
CA ALA A 21 -19.52 -36.87 -6.16
C ALA A 21 -19.46 -35.40 -5.72
N LEU A 22 -19.67 -35.11 -4.43
CA LEU A 22 -19.53 -33.76 -3.86
C LEU A 22 -18.06 -33.30 -3.81
N ILE A 23 -17.12 -34.20 -3.51
CA ILE A 23 -15.68 -33.88 -3.49
C ILE A 23 -15.11 -33.76 -4.93
N SER A 24 -15.67 -34.50 -5.89
CA SER A 24 -15.21 -34.48 -7.29
C SER A 24 -15.86 -33.38 -8.14
N GLY A 25 -17.04 -32.87 -7.76
CA GLY A 25 -17.72 -31.76 -8.44
C GLY A 25 -16.97 -30.43 -8.34
N ASP A 26 -16.27 -30.20 -7.23
CA ASP A 26 -15.47 -28.99 -7.00
C ASP A 26 -14.09 -29.03 -7.66
N ALA A 27 -13.60 -30.21 -8.04
CA ALA A 27 -12.34 -30.38 -8.77
C ALA A 27 -12.52 -30.13 -10.28
N TRP A 28 -13.64 -30.56 -10.87
CA TRP A 28 -13.88 -30.41 -12.31
C TRP A 28 -14.40 -29.01 -12.72
N ALA A 29 -14.98 -28.25 -11.78
CA ALA A 29 -15.30 -26.84 -11.98
C ALA A 29 -14.08 -25.91 -11.90
N ARG A 30 -12.95 -26.37 -11.34
CA ARG A 30 -11.70 -25.59 -11.20
C ARG A 30 -10.81 -25.60 -12.44
N GLU A 31 -10.95 -26.56 -13.35
CA GLU A 31 -10.02 -26.71 -14.49
C GLU A 31 -10.49 -26.12 -15.83
N ARG A 32 -11.77 -25.74 -15.98
CA ARG A 32 -12.27 -25.05 -17.20
C ARG A 32 -12.69 -23.59 -17.02
N GLY A 33 -12.52 -23.03 -15.82
CA GLY A 33 -12.71 -21.59 -15.55
C GLY A 33 -11.41 -20.75 -15.57
N GLY A 34 -10.25 -21.40 -15.67
CA GLY A 34 -8.94 -20.80 -15.42
C GLY A 34 -8.37 -19.89 -16.51
N LYS A 35 -8.93 -19.86 -17.73
CA LYS A 35 -8.37 -19.05 -18.84
C LYS A 35 -9.10 -17.74 -19.16
N LYS A 36 -10.28 -17.48 -18.56
CA LYS A 36 -10.99 -16.18 -18.73
C LYS A 36 -11.08 -15.35 -17.45
N ARG A 37 -10.67 -15.90 -16.30
CA ARG A 37 -10.64 -15.17 -15.01
C ARG A 37 -9.30 -14.54 -14.67
N GLU A 38 -8.19 -14.99 -15.27
CA GLU A 38 -6.88 -14.31 -15.09
C GLU A 38 -6.78 -12.97 -15.81
N GLU A 39 -7.60 -12.74 -16.86
CA GLU A 39 -7.66 -11.44 -17.53
C GLU A 39 -8.55 -10.42 -16.80
N LYS A 40 -9.46 -10.89 -15.93
CA LYS A 40 -10.32 -10.02 -15.11
C LYS A 40 -9.83 -9.81 -13.68
N ALA A 41 -9.03 -10.73 -13.15
CA ALA A 41 -8.39 -10.56 -11.83
C ALA A 41 -7.18 -9.59 -11.87
N LYS A 42 -6.60 -9.33 -13.04
CA LYS A 42 -5.59 -8.27 -13.23
C LYS A 42 -6.20 -6.87 -13.40
N SER A 43 -7.51 -6.77 -13.69
CA SER A 43 -8.21 -5.49 -13.85
C SER A 43 -8.91 -4.97 -12.58
N GLU A 44 -8.90 -5.75 -11.50
CA GLU A 44 -9.50 -5.39 -10.19
C GLU A 44 -8.47 -5.28 -9.06
N ALA A 45 -7.18 -5.17 -9.37
CA ALA A 45 -6.29 -4.46 -8.45
C ALA A 45 -6.86 -3.03 -8.36
N PRO A 46 -7.24 -2.52 -7.18
CA PRO A 46 -7.67 -1.13 -7.08
C PRO A 46 -6.55 -0.31 -7.67
N LYS A 47 -6.78 0.29 -8.86
CA LYS A 47 -5.82 1.15 -9.54
C LYS A 47 -5.25 2.04 -8.44
N GLY A 48 -4.00 1.77 -8.05
CA GLY A 48 -3.45 2.31 -6.81
C GLY A 48 -3.74 3.79 -6.83
N LYS A 49 -4.49 4.27 -5.82
CA LYS A 49 -4.92 5.68 -5.74
C LYS A 49 -3.74 6.50 -6.23
N LYS A 50 -3.85 7.13 -7.41
CA LYS A 50 -2.72 7.83 -8.05
C LYS A 50 -2.06 8.63 -6.94
N LYS A 51 -0.85 8.21 -6.52
CA LYS A 51 -0.20 8.84 -5.37
C LYS A 51 -0.17 10.33 -5.69
N PRO A 52 -0.59 11.21 -4.78
CA PRO A 52 -0.66 12.63 -5.06
C PRO A 52 0.69 13.05 -5.63
N ARG A 53 0.68 13.70 -6.80
CA ARG A 53 1.92 14.12 -7.47
C ARG A 53 2.62 15.13 -6.55
N VAL A 54 3.66 14.67 -5.86
CA VAL A 54 4.43 15.50 -4.95
C VAL A 54 5.29 16.43 -5.79
N ARG A 55 5.33 17.72 -5.45
CA ARG A 55 6.18 18.68 -6.14
C ARG A 55 7.63 18.47 -5.68
N GLU A 56 8.58 18.58 -6.59
CA GLU A 56 10.02 18.49 -6.26
C GLU A 56 10.42 19.47 -5.15
N ALA A 57 9.88 20.69 -5.18
CA ALA A 57 10.12 21.69 -4.12
C ALA A 57 9.67 21.23 -2.72
N ASP A 58 8.61 20.42 -2.62
CA ASP A 58 8.17 19.86 -1.35
C ASP A 58 9.14 18.76 -0.88
N ILE A 59 9.66 17.95 -1.81
CA ILE A 59 10.71 16.95 -1.53
C ILE A 59 11.99 17.63 -1.06
N ASP A 60 12.46 18.67 -1.73
CA ASP A 60 13.64 19.45 -1.33
C ASP A 60 13.50 20.05 0.06
N SER A 61 12.29 20.55 0.37
CA SER A 61 11.99 21.08 1.68
C SER A 61 12.04 20.01 2.77
N ILE A 62 11.58 18.78 2.46
CA ILE A 62 11.72 17.63 3.35
C ILE A 62 13.19 17.21 3.48
N ARG A 63 13.95 17.15 2.38
CA ARG A 63 15.39 16.79 2.40
C ARG A 63 16.17 17.74 3.31
N LYS A 64 15.90 19.05 3.23
CA LYS A 64 16.52 20.07 4.10
C LYS A 64 16.15 19.91 5.57
N ARG A 65 14.87 19.60 5.87
CA ARG A 65 14.36 19.49 7.24
C ARG A 65 14.70 18.16 7.91
N TYR A 66 14.70 17.07 7.15
CA TYR A 66 14.89 15.71 7.63
C TYR A 66 16.16 15.10 7.04
N LYS A 67 17.31 15.68 7.37
CA LYS A 67 18.63 15.28 6.83
C LYS A 67 18.91 13.78 6.98
N LYS A 68 18.50 13.16 8.09
CA LYS A 68 18.67 11.73 8.33
C LYS A 68 17.84 10.86 7.38
N ILE A 69 16.61 11.28 7.08
CA ILE A 69 15.74 10.60 6.10
C ILE A 69 16.33 10.77 4.70
N ALA A 70 16.81 11.97 4.37
CA ALA A 70 17.48 12.24 3.10
C ALA A 70 18.72 11.37 2.91
N GLY A 71 19.61 11.31 3.90
CA GLY A 71 20.82 10.46 3.85
C GLY A 71 20.48 8.99 3.65
N LEU A 72 19.54 8.44 4.43
CA LEU A 72 19.11 7.05 4.27
C LEU A 72 18.44 6.77 2.92
N HIS A 73 17.74 7.75 2.35
CA HIS A 73 17.19 7.64 1.01
C HIS A 73 18.30 7.61 -0.04
N ASP A 74 19.26 8.52 0.05
CA ASP A 74 20.39 8.59 -0.87
C ASP A 74 21.25 7.32 -0.80
N ASP A 75 21.51 6.80 0.42
CA ASP A 75 22.18 5.51 0.61
C ASP A 75 21.46 4.36 -0.12
N VAL A 76 20.12 4.34 -0.12
CA VAL A 76 19.35 3.31 -0.83
C VAL A 76 19.44 3.49 -2.35
N VAL A 77 19.44 4.73 -2.84
CA VAL A 77 19.61 5.02 -4.27
C VAL A 77 20.99 4.57 -4.73
N GLU A 78 22.06 4.96 -4.02
CA GLU A 78 23.43 4.57 -4.34
C GLU A 78 23.60 3.04 -4.36
N LEU A 79 23.07 2.33 -3.36
CA LEU A 79 23.11 0.87 -3.33
C LEU A 79 22.34 0.22 -4.49
N ARG A 80 21.21 0.81 -4.92
CA ARG A 80 20.44 0.33 -6.08
C ARG A 80 21.17 0.58 -7.39
N ASP A 81 21.84 1.72 -7.52
CA ASP A 81 22.67 2.04 -8.68
C ASP A 81 23.85 1.08 -8.78
N GLU A 82 24.52 0.76 -7.66
CA GLU A 82 25.55 -0.29 -7.62
C GLU A 82 25.01 -1.67 -8.06
N VAL A 83 23.79 -2.04 -7.64
CA VAL A 83 23.15 -3.28 -8.11
C VAL A 83 22.89 -3.22 -9.61
N ALA A 84 22.36 -2.10 -10.12
CA ALA A 84 22.09 -1.92 -11.54
C ALA A 84 23.37 -2.00 -12.39
N GLU A 85 24.48 -1.42 -11.91
CA GLU A 85 25.79 -1.53 -12.57
C GLU A 85 26.29 -2.97 -12.62
N LEU A 86 26.20 -3.70 -11.50
CA LEU A 86 26.60 -5.12 -11.45
C LEU A 86 25.73 -6.01 -12.35
N LEU A 87 24.46 -5.67 -12.56
CA LEU A 87 23.55 -6.37 -13.45
C LEU A 87 23.75 -6.02 -14.93
N ARG A 88 24.39 -4.88 -15.25
CA ARG A 88 24.78 -4.51 -16.62
C ARG A 88 26.06 -5.21 -17.09
N GLU A 89 26.80 -5.86 -16.20
CA GLU A 89 28.01 -6.63 -16.55
C GLU A 89 27.65 -7.81 -17.45
N THR A 90 28.23 -7.87 -18.65
CA THR A 90 27.92 -8.89 -19.66
C THR A 90 28.91 -10.06 -19.66
N ASP A 91 30.02 -9.96 -18.92
CA ASP A 91 30.98 -11.05 -18.77
C ASP A 91 30.47 -12.14 -17.79
N GLU A 92 30.16 -13.32 -18.32
CA GLU A 92 29.67 -14.48 -17.54
C GLU A 92 30.56 -14.87 -16.36
N ARG A 93 31.89 -14.72 -16.49
CA ARG A 93 32.83 -15.08 -15.40
C ARG A 93 32.75 -14.07 -14.26
N LYS A 94 32.53 -12.80 -14.57
CA LYS A 94 32.32 -11.76 -13.57
C LYS A 94 30.92 -11.85 -12.96
N MET A 95 29.89 -12.20 -13.74
CA MET A 95 28.53 -12.41 -13.22
C MET A 95 28.47 -13.47 -12.11
N ARG A 96 29.19 -14.60 -12.28
CA ARG A 96 29.27 -15.62 -11.22
C ARG A 96 29.95 -15.11 -9.94
N ARG A 97 30.95 -14.22 -10.06
CA ARG A 97 31.62 -13.58 -8.91
C ARG A 97 30.73 -12.51 -8.27
N ASN A 98 29.97 -11.78 -9.09
CA ASN A 98 29.08 -10.72 -8.66
C ASN A 98 27.87 -11.23 -7.89
N LYS A 99 27.47 -12.50 -8.05
CA LYS A 99 26.33 -13.10 -7.34
C LYS A 99 26.37 -12.89 -5.82
N ARG A 100 27.53 -13.16 -5.19
CA ARG A 100 27.68 -12.94 -3.73
C ARG A 100 27.63 -11.46 -3.34
N LYS A 101 28.14 -10.58 -4.21
CA LYS A 101 28.10 -9.13 -4.00
C LYS A 101 26.67 -8.60 -4.13
N LEU A 102 25.90 -9.12 -5.08
CA LEU A 102 24.48 -8.79 -5.26
C LEU A 102 23.66 -9.19 -4.02
N GLU A 103 23.82 -10.43 -3.52
CA GLU A 103 23.14 -10.87 -2.29
C GLU A 103 23.48 -9.99 -1.08
N GLN A 104 24.73 -9.56 -0.95
CA GLN A 104 25.15 -8.62 0.10
C GLN A 104 24.53 -7.23 -0.06
N LEU A 105 24.47 -6.71 -1.29
CA LEU A 105 23.86 -5.42 -1.59
C LEU A 105 22.36 -5.44 -1.35
N GLU A 106 21.66 -6.50 -1.74
CA GLU A 106 20.23 -6.70 -1.45
C GLU A 106 19.97 -6.70 0.06
N GLY A 107 20.80 -7.40 0.84
CA GLY A 107 20.72 -7.38 2.31
C GLY A 107 20.94 -5.98 2.88
N LYS A 108 21.93 -5.23 2.36
CA LYS A 108 22.19 -3.84 2.77
C LYS A 108 21.02 -2.94 2.41
N ILE A 109 20.46 -3.04 1.19
CA ILE A 109 19.28 -2.29 0.74
C ILE A 109 18.10 -2.57 1.68
N GLY A 110 17.81 -3.83 1.98
CA GLY A 110 16.72 -4.21 2.88
C GLY A 110 16.88 -3.62 4.28
N SER A 111 18.09 -3.69 4.84
CA SER A 111 18.38 -3.13 6.17
C SER A 111 18.30 -1.60 6.21
N THR A 112 18.80 -0.92 5.16
CA THR A 112 18.80 0.54 5.05
C THR A 112 17.39 1.06 4.82
N ARG A 113 16.61 0.39 3.95
CA ARG A 113 15.19 0.66 3.74
C ARG A 113 14.38 0.47 5.02
N SER A 114 14.67 -0.56 5.80
CA SER A 114 14.01 -0.78 7.10
C SER A 114 14.31 0.36 8.09
N LYS A 115 15.54 0.88 8.09
CA LYS A 115 15.90 2.06 8.89
C LYS A 115 15.19 3.32 8.38
N LEU A 116 15.17 3.53 7.06
CA LEU A 116 14.48 4.65 6.41
C LEU A 116 13.00 4.67 6.78
N GLN A 117 12.30 3.54 6.63
CA GLN A 117 10.89 3.40 7.00
C GLN A 117 10.65 3.82 8.45
N ARG A 118 11.47 3.33 9.39
CA ARG A 118 11.31 3.67 10.82
C ARG A 118 11.47 5.16 11.08
N GLU A 119 12.42 5.82 10.42
CA GLU A 119 12.64 7.26 10.58
C GLU A 119 11.54 8.09 9.90
N VAL A 120 11.06 7.65 8.75
CA VAL A 120 9.90 8.22 8.05
C VAL A 120 8.65 8.10 8.93
N ASP A 121 8.36 6.93 9.50
CA ASP A 121 7.21 6.72 10.39
C ASP A 121 7.28 7.61 11.64
N LYS A 122 8.47 7.76 12.23
CA LYS A 122 8.69 8.68 13.36
C LYS A 122 8.37 10.12 12.97
N ALA A 123 8.78 10.56 11.78
CA ALA A 123 8.50 11.90 11.27
C ALA A 123 7.03 12.08 10.87
N LEU A 124 6.37 11.05 10.34
CA LEU A 124 4.99 11.07 9.87
C LEU A 124 3.99 11.18 11.01
N LYS A 125 4.14 10.38 12.07
CA LYS A 125 3.20 10.31 13.21
C LYS A 125 2.70 11.67 13.73
N PRO A 126 3.55 12.66 14.05
CA PRO A 126 3.08 13.96 14.53
C PRO A 126 2.26 14.72 13.47
N HIS A 127 2.64 14.62 12.19
CA HIS A 127 1.92 15.30 11.10
C HIS A 127 0.59 14.62 10.78
N GLU A 128 0.52 13.29 10.83
CA GLU A 128 -0.74 12.55 10.67
C GLU A 128 -1.71 12.84 11.81
N LYS A 129 -1.21 12.92 13.06
CA LYS A 129 -2.01 13.30 14.21
C LYS A 129 -2.58 14.72 14.02
N LYS A 130 -1.72 15.68 13.68
CA LYS A 130 -2.14 17.06 13.40
C LYS A 130 -3.13 17.16 12.25
N LEU A 131 -2.93 16.37 11.19
CA LEU A 131 -3.85 16.34 10.05
C LEU A 131 -5.23 15.82 10.46
N LYS A 132 -5.28 14.77 11.29
CA LYS A 132 -6.54 14.25 11.85
C LYS A 132 -7.25 15.29 12.72
N GLU A 133 -6.51 16.01 13.57
CA GLU A 133 -7.06 17.07 14.41
C GLU A 133 -7.65 18.21 13.58
N LEU A 134 -6.93 18.70 12.57
CA LEU A 134 -7.41 19.75 11.67
C LEU A 134 -8.63 19.31 10.86
N LYS A 135 -8.66 18.07 10.36
CA LYS A 135 -9.83 17.52 9.65
C LYS A 135 -11.05 17.39 10.57
N ALA A 136 -10.83 17.00 11.83
CA ALA A 136 -11.90 16.94 12.81
C ALA A 136 -12.45 18.33 13.17
N GLU A 137 -11.58 19.34 13.25
CA GLU A 137 -11.99 20.72 13.49
C GLU A 137 -12.78 21.30 12.30
N GLU A 138 -12.29 21.08 11.08
CA GLU A 138 -13.01 21.43 9.85
C GLU A 138 -14.40 20.78 9.81
N ALA A 139 -14.49 19.48 10.10
CA ALA A 139 -15.77 18.77 10.12
C ALA A 139 -16.74 19.32 11.17
N LYS A 140 -16.24 19.70 12.36
CA LYS A 140 -17.07 20.33 13.40
C LYS A 140 -17.60 21.68 12.95
N LEU A 141 -16.76 22.52 12.33
CA LEU A 141 -17.18 23.82 11.82
C LEU A 141 -18.17 23.68 10.67
N ASN A 142 -17.93 22.77 9.73
CA ASN A 142 -18.86 22.47 8.64
C ASN A 142 -20.22 22.00 9.16
N ALA A 143 -20.25 21.11 10.14
CA ALA A 143 -21.52 20.68 10.77
C ALA A 143 -22.27 21.84 11.46
N ARG A 144 -21.55 22.86 11.97
CA ARG A 144 -22.17 24.06 12.54
C ARG A 144 -22.67 25.01 11.45
N ILE A 145 -21.94 25.14 10.34
CA ILE A 145 -22.36 25.90 9.16
C ILE A 145 -23.66 25.32 8.61
N GLU A 146 -23.71 24.01 8.37
CA GLU A 146 -24.90 23.32 7.87
C GLU A 146 -26.13 23.55 8.76
N LYS A 147 -25.97 23.51 10.09
CA LYS A 147 -27.06 23.80 11.05
C LYS A 147 -27.56 25.23 10.96
N ILE A 148 -26.67 26.21 10.77
CA ILE A 148 -27.04 27.62 10.68
C ILE A 148 -27.68 27.93 9.32
N GLU A 149 -27.16 27.34 8.25
CA GLU A 149 -27.71 27.49 6.90
C GLU A 149 -29.07 26.79 6.77
N ALA A 150 -29.28 25.67 7.44
CA ALA A 150 -30.59 25.02 7.56
C ALA A 150 -31.64 25.90 8.27
N GLN A 151 -31.21 26.85 9.10
CA GLN A 151 -32.08 27.85 9.73
C GLN A 151 -32.31 29.09 8.84
N GLY A 152 -31.84 29.08 7.59
CA GLY A 152 -31.96 30.19 6.64
C GLY A 152 -31.01 31.36 6.90
N LYS A 153 -30.02 31.20 7.80
CA LYS A 153 -29.04 32.24 8.14
C LYS A 153 -27.70 31.98 7.45
N LYS A 154 -26.97 33.04 7.11
CA LYS A 154 -25.61 32.91 6.55
C LYS A 154 -24.58 32.73 7.67
N ALA A 155 -23.73 31.71 7.55
CA ALA A 155 -22.70 31.38 8.54
C ALA A 155 -21.31 31.96 8.19
N THR A 156 -21.25 33.19 7.66
CA THR A 156 -20.04 33.79 7.05
C THR A 156 -18.80 33.77 7.95
N ARG A 157 -18.96 34.00 9.26
CA ARG A 157 -17.86 33.97 10.23
C ARG A 157 -17.24 32.57 10.35
N LEU A 158 -18.08 31.53 10.43
CA LEU A 158 -17.60 30.14 10.51
C LEU A 158 -16.98 29.70 9.18
N SER A 159 -17.53 30.12 8.04
CA SER A 159 -16.92 29.87 6.73
C SER A 159 -15.51 30.48 6.63
N HIS A 160 -15.31 31.67 7.20
CA HIS A 160 -13.99 32.30 7.26
C HIS A 160 -13.03 31.54 8.21
N GLU A 161 -13.52 31.04 9.34
CA GLU A 161 -12.74 30.20 10.25
C GLU A 161 -12.30 28.90 9.56
N VAL A 162 -13.21 28.23 8.81
CA VAL A 162 -12.87 27.06 7.98
C VAL A 162 -11.79 27.42 6.96
N ALA A 163 -11.96 28.51 6.20
CA ALA A 163 -10.96 28.95 5.23
C ALA A 163 -9.58 29.19 5.86
N GLY A 164 -9.53 29.67 7.11
CA GLY A 164 -8.29 29.79 7.89
C GLY A 164 -7.57 28.46 8.16
N LEU A 165 -8.32 27.37 8.35
CA LEU A 165 -7.77 26.02 8.60
C LEU A 165 -7.14 25.41 7.33
N TRP A 166 -7.62 25.77 6.15
CA TRP A 166 -7.17 25.19 4.87
C TRP A 166 -5.67 25.39 4.62
N GLY A 167 -5.12 26.54 5.06
CA GLY A 167 -3.68 26.77 5.00
C GLY A 167 -2.87 25.83 5.90
N GLY A 168 -3.42 25.42 7.04
CA GLY A 168 -2.84 24.41 7.93
C GLY A 168 -2.96 22.99 7.36
N LEU A 169 -4.15 22.64 6.88
CA LEU A 169 -4.46 21.36 6.24
C LEU A 169 -3.53 21.11 5.05
N SER A 170 -3.52 22.02 4.08
CA SER A 170 -2.71 21.91 2.86
C SER A 170 -1.22 21.76 3.15
N ARG A 171 -0.67 22.51 4.12
CA ARG A 171 0.75 22.41 4.50
C ARG A 171 1.07 21.06 5.15
N THR A 172 0.20 20.59 6.02
CA THR A 172 0.40 19.32 6.73
C THR A 172 0.26 18.15 5.76
N GLU A 173 -0.74 18.17 4.87
CA GLU A 173 -0.91 17.16 3.81
C GLU A 173 0.28 17.11 2.87
N ARG A 174 0.80 18.26 2.41
CA ARG A 174 2.01 18.29 1.58
C ARG A 174 3.22 17.66 2.28
N THR A 175 3.38 17.95 3.57
CA THR A 175 4.48 17.39 4.37
C THR A 175 4.35 15.87 4.49
N VAL A 176 3.15 15.36 4.79
CA VAL A 176 2.86 13.92 4.86
C VAL A 176 3.10 13.24 3.50
N ASN A 177 2.60 13.83 2.42
CA ASN A 177 2.77 13.28 1.07
C ASN A 177 4.24 13.25 0.66
N ALA A 178 5.01 14.30 0.95
CA ALA A 178 6.44 14.37 0.64
C ALA A 178 7.27 13.39 1.48
N LEU A 179 6.97 13.23 2.77
CA LEU A 179 7.61 12.20 3.61
C LEU A 179 7.31 10.78 3.10
N ASN A 180 6.07 10.51 2.67
CA ASN A 180 5.71 9.22 2.09
C ASN A 180 6.39 8.97 0.74
N ALA A 181 6.53 10.00 -0.10
CA ALA A 181 7.23 9.89 -1.38
C ALA A 181 8.71 9.53 -1.23
N MET A 182 9.38 10.06 -0.19
CA MET A 182 10.78 9.73 0.15
C MET A 182 11.00 8.26 0.56
N ASN A 183 9.95 7.47 0.70
CA ASN A 183 10.03 6.07 1.10
C ASN A 183 9.59 5.10 -0.02
N VAL A 184 9.24 5.63 -1.19
CA VAL A 184 8.86 4.87 -2.37
C VAL A 184 9.99 4.97 -3.39
N PHE A 185 10.53 3.83 -3.82
CA PHE A 185 11.57 3.80 -4.84
C PHE A 185 11.02 3.24 -6.16
N PRO A 186 11.60 3.62 -7.31
CA PRO A 186 11.22 3.07 -8.61
C PRO A 186 11.32 1.53 -8.61
N GLY A 187 10.31 0.83 -9.12
CA GLY A 187 10.27 -0.63 -9.16
C GLY A 187 9.64 -1.31 -7.94
N ASP A 188 9.14 -0.56 -6.96
CA ASP A 188 8.32 -1.08 -5.85
C ASP A 188 6.80 -1.12 -6.18
N GLU A 189 6.39 -0.73 -7.41
CA GLU A 189 4.99 -0.65 -7.87
C GLU A 189 4.55 -1.82 -8.73
#